data_AF-A0A399EPK1-F1
#
_entry.id   AF-A0A399EPK1-F1
#
_cell.length_a   1.000
_cell.length_b   1.000
_cell.length_c   1.000
_cell.angle_alpha   90.00
_cell.angle_beta   90.00
_cell.angle_gamma   90.00
#
_symmetry.space_group_name_H-M   'P 1'
#
loop_
_entity.id
_entity.type
_entity.pdbx_description
1 polymer ?
#
loop_
_entity_poly.entity_id
_entity_poly.type
_entity_poly.pdbx_seq_one_letter_code
_entity_poly.pdbx_strand_id
1 'polypeptide(L)'
;MLVLGEVLLLLAVLALTVWVLSTPAPPPQDERLERALAGLRRQQPRLGRALRGMVGSALRYGRELRGLRREMSELERHLAAPQTAGGSAGSTARERLQERYRQLGRTYEEGVELLESLEAELLLWQGPETPKGFAELEALRSSLRELLSRPADG
;
A
#
# COMPACT_ATOMS: atom_id res chain seq x y z
N MET A 1 36.93 -13.16 34.82
CA MET A 1 35.96 -13.82 33.91
C MET A 1 34.70 -12.98 33.68
N LEU A 2 34.19 -12.21 34.66
CA LEU A 2 32.99 -11.35 34.52
C LEU A 2 33.12 -10.23 33.46
N VAL A 3 34.28 -9.56 33.38
CA VAL A 3 34.48 -8.41 32.47
C VAL A 3 34.43 -8.82 30.98
N LEU A 4 34.88 -10.03 30.64
CA LEU A 4 34.87 -10.52 29.26
C LEU A 4 33.44 -10.79 28.76
N GLY A 5 32.58 -11.33 29.64
CA GLY A 5 31.18 -11.59 29.31
C GLY A 5 30.38 -10.29 29.09
N GLU A 6 30.68 -9.26 29.86
CA GLU A 6 30.05 -7.94 29.74
C GLU A 6 30.45 -7.23 28.44
N VAL A 7 31.73 -7.30 28.05
CA VAL A 7 32.21 -6.76 26.77
C VAL A 7 31.60 -7.50 25.58
N LEU A 8 31.47 -8.82 25.66
CA LEU A 8 30.81 -9.62 24.60
C LEU A 8 29.32 -9.29 24.49
N LEU A 9 28.64 -9.04 25.61
CA LEU A 9 27.23 -8.65 25.64
C LEU A 9 27.03 -7.27 25.01
N LEU A 10 27.91 -6.30 25.34
CA LEU A 10 27.89 -4.98 24.72
C LEU A 10 28.14 -5.05 23.21
N LEU A 11 29.08 -5.89 22.76
CA LEU A 11 29.31 -6.13 21.33
C LEU A 11 28.12 -6.77 20.63
N ALA A 12 27.42 -7.72 21.28
CA ALA A 12 26.23 -8.34 20.72
C ALA A 12 25.06 -7.34 20.59
N VAL A 13 24.86 -6.48 21.60
CA VAL A 13 23.87 -5.40 21.55
C VAL A 13 24.23 -4.37 20.49
N LEU A 14 25.51 -4.03 20.36
CA LEU A 14 26.00 -3.13 19.31
C LEU A 14 25.78 -3.75 17.91
N ALA A 15 26.09 -5.02 17.72
CA ALA A 15 25.85 -5.72 16.46
C ALA A 15 24.35 -5.79 16.13
N LEU A 16 23.49 -6.04 17.12
CA LEU A 16 22.04 -6.08 16.94
C LEU A 16 21.46 -4.71 16.60
N THR A 17 21.92 -3.65 17.27
CA THR A 17 21.48 -2.27 16.99
C THR A 17 21.94 -1.81 15.62
N VAL A 18 23.19 -2.10 15.23
CA VAL A 18 23.68 -1.85 13.87
C VAL A 18 22.86 -2.65 12.86
N TRP A 19 22.54 -3.90 13.14
CA TRP A 19 21.72 -4.73 12.24
C TRP A 19 20.31 -4.16 12.05
N VAL A 20 19.62 -3.77 13.13
CA VAL A 20 18.29 -3.15 13.08
C VAL A 20 18.33 -1.79 12.36
N LEU A 21 19.37 -0.99 12.56
CA LEU A 21 19.54 0.29 11.86
C LEU A 21 19.97 0.12 10.39
N SER A 22 20.60 -1.00 10.06
CA SER A 22 21.06 -1.32 8.71
C SER A 22 20.02 -2.08 7.90
N THR A 23 18.89 -2.51 8.49
CA THR A 23 17.80 -3.03 7.67
C THR A 23 17.32 -1.91 6.77
N PRO A 24 17.46 -2.03 5.44
CA PRO A 24 16.96 -1.01 4.54
C PRO A 24 15.47 -0.87 4.81
N ALA A 25 15.02 0.36 5.05
CA ALA A 25 13.61 0.63 5.20
C ALA A 25 12.88 0.05 3.99
N PRO A 26 11.74 -0.65 4.18
CA PRO A 26 10.97 -1.17 3.07
C PRO A 26 10.67 0.01 2.11
N PRO A 27 10.76 -0.22 0.79
CA PRO A 27 10.54 0.85 -0.17
C PRO A 27 9.17 1.47 0.07
N PRO A 28 9.04 2.81 -0.07
CA PRO A 28 7.77 3.49 0.12
C PRO A 28 6.69 2.84 -0.76
N GLN A 29 5.46 2.76 -0.25
CA GLN A 29 4.35 2.06 -0.91
C GLN A 29 4.12 2.55 -2.36
N ASP A 30 4.44 3.82 -2.65
CA ASP A 30 4.38 4.39 -3.99
C ASP A 30 5.39 3.75 -4.97
N GLU A 31 6.61 3.45 -4.51
CA GLU A 31 7.60 2.73 -5.31
C GLU A 31 7.21 1.27 -5.52
N ARG A 32 6.63 0.63 -4.50
CA ARG A 32 6.08 -0.73 -4.59
C ARG A 32 5.00 -0.81 -5.67
N LEU A 33 4.05 0.12 -5.65
CA LEU A 33 3.01 0.25 -6.66
C LEU A 33 3.57 0.48 -8.06
N GLU A 34 4.53 1.40 -8.22
CA GLU A 34 5.16 1.66 -9.52
C GLU A 34 5.89 0.43 -10.07
N ARG A 35 6.60 -0.30 -9.20
CA ARG A 35 7.30 -1.53 -9.56
C ARG A 35 6.31 -2.59 -10.04
N ALA A 36 5.24 -2.84 -9.28
CA ALA A 36 4.19 -3.79 -9.65
C ALA A 36 3.56 -3.46 -11.01
N LEU A 37 3.18 -2.20 -11.21
CA LEU A 37 2.58 -1.75 -12.46
C LEU A 37 3.55 -1.83 -13.65
N ALA A 38 4.83 -1.55 -13.43
CA ALA A 38 5.86 -1.71 -14.46
C ALA A 38 6.03 -3.18 -14.85
N GLY A 39 6.02 -4.09 -13.87
CA GLY A 39 6.03 -5.53 -14.07
C GLY A 39 4.87 -6.02 -14.94
N LEU A 40 3.65 -5.64 -14.56
CA LEU A 40 2.43 -5.97 -15.29
C LEU A 40 2.47 -5.46 -16.74
N ARG A 41 2.91 -4.22 -16.96
CA ARG A 41 3.07 -3.64 -18.33
C ARG A 41 4.08 -4.41 -19.17
N ARG A 42 5.21 -4.81 -18.58
CA ARG A 42 6.26 -5.57 -19.29
C ARG A 42 5.78 -6.95 -19.71
N GLN A 43 4.91 -7.58 -18.92
CA GLN A 43 4.39 -8.92 -19.18
C GLN A 43 3.19 -8.91 -20.11
N GLN A 44 2.40 -7.83 -20.13
CA GLN A 44 1.23 -7.66 -20.99
C GLN A 44 1.38 -8.13 -22.47
N PRO A 45 2.46 -7.80 -23.22
CA PRO A 45 2.60 -8.26 -24.60
C PRO A 45 2.82 -9.76 -24.75
N ARG A 46 3.35 -10.43 -23.72
CA ARG A 46 3.64 -11.88 -23.70
C ARG A 46 2.39 -12.72 -23.41
N LEU A 47 1.32 -12.09 -22.96
CA LEU A 47 0.08 -12.75 -22.54
C LEU A 47 -0.92 -12.88 -23.69
N GLY A 48 -1.76 -13.92 -23.61
CA GLY A 48 -2.91 -14.12 -24.50
C GLY A 48 -3.94 -12.99 -24.43
N ARG A 49 -4.84 -12.90 -25.42
CA ARG A 49 -5.85 -11.82 -25.50
C ARG A 49 -6.72 -11.69 -24.24
N ALA A 50 -7.14 -12.82 -23.65
CA ALA A 50 -7.96 -12.82 -22.44
C ALA A 50 -7.25 -12.16 -21.25
N LEU A 51 -5.99 -12.53 -21.01
CA LEU A 51 -5.17 -11.97 -19.92
C LEU A 51 -4.75 -10.53 -20.15
N ARG A 52 -4.56 -10.10 -21.40
CA ARG A 52 -4.32 -8.68 -21.71
C ARG A 52 -5.46 -7.77 -21.25
N GLY A 53 -6.71 -8.22 -21.39
CA GLY A 53 -7.87 -7.49 -20.89
C GLY A 53 -7.83 -7.34 -19.37
N MET A 54 -7.55 -8.45 -18.67
CA MET A 54 -7.47 -8.47 -17.22
C MET A 54 -6.30 -7.64 -16.66
N VAL A 55 -5.10 -7.73 -17.27
CA VAL A 55 -3.97 -6.85 -16.94
C VAL A 55 -4.31 -5.38 -17.20
N GLY A 56 -5.05 -5.07 -18.27
CA GLY A 56 -5.57 -3.73 -18.52
C GLY A 56 -6.47 -3.21 -17.40
N SER A 57 -7.29 -4.08 -16.81
CA SER A 57 -8.10 -3.77 -15.61
C SER A 57 -7.23 -3.54 -14.38
N ALA A 58 -6.21 -4.36 -14.15
CA ALA A 58 -5.26 -4.18 -13.06
C ALA A 58 -4.47 -2.87 -13.17
N LEU A 59 -4.05 -2.48 -14.38
CA LEU A 59 -3.39 -1.20 -14.64
C LEU A 59 -4.33 0.00 -14.46
N ARG A 60 -5.64 -0.17 -14.71
CA ARG A 60 -6.64 0.86 -14.40
C ARG A 60 -6.80 1.00 -12.89
N TYR A 61 -6.90 -0.11 -12.16
CA TYR A 61 -6.97 -0.12 -10.71
C TYR A 61 -5.76 0.55 -10.06
N GLY A 62 -4.54 0.26 -10.54
CA GLY A 62 -3.34 0.97 -10.07
C GLY A 62 -3.36 2.48 -10.29
N ARG A 63 -4.06 2.99 -11.32
CA ARG A 63 -4.27 4.43 -11.50
C ARG A 63 -5.28 5.00 -10.50
N GLU A 64 -6.30 4.24 -10.15
CA GLU A 64 -7.28 4.60 -9.11
C GLU A 64 -6.58 4.68 -7.73
N LEU A 65 -5.69 3.73 -7.41
CA LEU A 65 -4.85 3.77 -6.20
C LEU A 65 -3.96 5.02 -6.14
N ARG A 66 -3.37 5.46 -7.26
CA ARG A 66 -2.64 6.73 -7.30
C ARG A 66 -3.52 7.94 -7.02
N GLY A 67 -4.78 7.90 -7.44
CA GLY A 67 -5.78 8.92 -7.08
C GLY A 67 -6.02 8.96 -5.58
N LEU A 68 -6.25 7.79 -4.98
CA LEU A 68 -6.45 7.65 -3.54
C LEU A 68 -5.25 8.12 -2.72
N ARG A 69 -4.01 7.85 -3.18
CA ARG A 69 -2.79 8.38 -2.55
C ARG A 69 -2.73 9.91 -2.53
N ARG A 70 -3.21 10.58 -3.60
CA ARG A 70 -3.28 12.04 -3.64
C ARG A 70 -4.28 12.57 -2.62
N GLU A 71 -5.46 11.96 -2.53
CA GLU A 71 -6.47 12.32 -1.52
C GLU A 71 -5.94 12.13 -0.10
N MET A 72 -5.20 11.05 0.17
CA MET A 72 -4.51 10.83 1.44
C MET A 72 -3.49 11.94 1.74
N SER A 73 -2.72 12.38 0.75
CA SER A 73 -1.74 13.47 0.93
C SER A 73 -2.43 14.81 1.21
N GLU A 74 -3.61 15.05 0.64
CA GLU A 74 -4.42 16.23 0.96
C GLU A 74 -4.99 16.14 2.38
N LEU A 75 -5.49 14.98 2.80
CA LEU A 75 -5.95 14.73 4.18
C LEU A 75 -4.83 14.90 5.20
N GLU A 76 -3.62 14.42 4.89
CA GLU A 76 -2.44 14.57 5.73
C GLU A 76 -2.07 16.05 5.91
N ARG A 77 -2.14 16.86 4.85
CA ARG A 77 -1.93 18.32 4.93
C ARG A 77 -2.98 18.99 5.82
N HIS A 78 -4.25 18.60 5.72
CA HIS A 78 -5.30 19.12 6.58
C HIS A 78 -5.10 18.71 8.05
N LEU A 79 -4.63 17.49 8.32
CA LEU A 79 -4.30 17.01 9.66
C LEU A 79 -3.07 17.71 10.27
N ALA A 80 -2.12 18.12 9.43
CA ALA A 80 -0.89 18.82 9.82
C ALA A 80 -1.08 20.34 9.99
N ALA A 81 -2.17 20.91 9.47
CA ALA A 81 -2.45 22.34 9.59
C ALA A 81 -2.68 22.74 11.06
N PRO A 82 -2.06 23.83 11.55
CA PRO A 82 -2.26 24.31 12.91
C PRO A 82 -3.70 24.80 13.11
N GLN A 83 -4.39 24.31 14.15
CA GLN A 83 -5.75 24.76 14.47
C GLN A 83 -5.71 26.17 15.04
N THR A 84 -6.34 27.13 14.35
CA THR A 84 -6.75 28.38 14.97
C THR A 84 -7.88 28.09 15.97
N ALA A 85 -7.65 28.45 17.23
CA ALA A 85 -8.42 28.06 18.41
C ALA A 85 -9.94 28.30 18.30
N GLY A 86 -10.73 27.30 18.73
CA GLY A 86 -12.14 27.50 19.04
C GLY A 86 -13.02 26.26 18.96
N GLY A 87 -12.97 25.39 19.98
CA GLY A 87 -14.11 24.53 20.35
C GLY A 87 -13.85 23.02 20.40
N SER A 88 -14.45 22.38 21.39
CA SER A 88 -14.58 20.93 21.59
C SER A 88 -15.10 20.15 20.35
N ALA A 89 -15.74 20.83 19.40
CA ALA A 89 -16.11 20.29 18.09
C ALA A 89 -14.90 19.93 17.19
N GLY A 90 -13.72 20.49 17.46
CA GLY A 90 -12.49 20.23 16.71
C GLY A 90 -11.82 18.88 17.01
N SER A 91 -12.10 18.24 18.15
CA SER A 91 -11.50 16.94 18.50
C SER A 91 -12.20 15.78 17.79
N THR A 92 -13.53 15.75 17.78
CA THR A 92 -14.31 14.70 17.12
C THR A 92 -14.20 14.77 15.60
N ALA A 93 -14.15 15.98 15.01
CA ALA A 93 -13.91 16.15 13.58
C ALA A 93 -12.51 15.64 13.18
N ARG A 94 -11.48 15.90 14.00
CA ARG A 94 -10.12 15.44 13.75
C ARG A 94 -9.98 13.93 13.91
N GLU A 95 -10.61 13.34 14.91
CA GLU A 95 -10.66 11.88 15.10
C GLU A 95 -11.31 11.19 13.90
N ARG A 96 -12.44 11.70 13.40
CA ARG A 96 -13.09 11.17 12.19
C ARG A 96 -12.19 11.30 10.95
N LEU A 97 -11.51 12.43 10.80
CA LEU A 97 -10.58 12.66 9.69
C LEU A 97 -9.38 11.71 9.76
N GLN A 98 -8.86 11.46 10.96
CA GLN A 98 -7.76 10.54 11.20
C GLN A 98 -8.17 9.08 10.99
N GLU A 99 -9.37 8.67 11.41
CA GLU A 99 -9.87 7.33 11.15
C GLU A 99 -10.11 7.10 9.65
N ARG A 100 -10.67 8.10 8.96
CA ARG A 100 -10.80 8.07 7.49
C ARG A 100 -9.42 7.94 6.82
N TYR A 101 -8.42 8.69 7.25
CA TYR A 101 -7.06 8.57 6.74
C TYR A 101 -6.48 7.16 6.95
N ARG A 102 -6.66 6.55 8.14
CA ARG A 102 -6.23 5.18 8.42
C ARG A 102 -6.94 4.14 7.56
N GLN A 103 -8.25 4.34 7.33
CA GLN A 103 -9.04 3.44 6.49
C GLN A 103 -8.57 3.51 5.03
N LEU A 104 -8.34 4.71 4.50
CA LEU A 104 -7.77 4.88 3.16
C LEU A 104 -6.37 4.27 3.06
N GLY A 105 -5.53 4.43 4.09
CA GLY A 105 -4.20 3.83 4.13
C GLY A 105 -4.20 2.31 4.07
N ARG A 106 -5.10 1.66 4.84
CA ARG A 106 -5.27 0.19 4.80
C ARG A 106 -5.70 -0.28 3.42
N THR A 107 -6.71 0.35 2.83
CA THR A 107 -7.19 0.01 1.47
C THR A 107 -6.11 0.23 0.40
N TYR A 108 -5.29 1.28 0.55
CA TYR A 108 -4.17 1.51 -0.35
C TYR A 108 -3.14 0.39 -0.26
N GLU A 109 -2.74 0.01 0.96
CA GLU A 109 -1.78 -1.06 1.21
C GLU A 109 -2.26 -2.42 0.67
N GLU A 110 -3.50 -2.80 0.98
CA GLU A 110 -4.13 -4.02 0.44
C GLU A 110 -4.14 -4.01 -1.10
N GLY A 111 -4.43 -2.86 -1.71
CA GLY A 111 -4.43 -2.70 -3.16
C GLY A 111 -3.04 -2.83 -3.80
N VAL A 112 -2.00 -2.34 -3.12
CA VAL A 112 -0.60 -2.48 -3.57
C VAL A 112 -0.14 -3.92 -3.45
N GLU A 113 -0.40 -4.57 -2.32
CA GLU A 113 -0.04 -5.98 -2.10
C GLU A 113 -0.70 -6.91 -3.11
N LEU A 114 -1.97 -6.65 -3.44
CA LEU A 114 -2.68 -7.43 -4.45
C LEU A 114 -2.04 -7.26 -5.84
N LEU A 115 -1.62 -6.05 -6.22
CA LEU A 115 -0.95 -5.83 -7.50
C LEU A 115 0.44 -6.47 -7.56
N GLU A 116 1.18 -6.47 -6.46
CA GLU A 116 2.47 -7.19 -6.34
C GLU A 116 2.27 -8.71 -6.44
N SER A 117 1.27 -9.25 -5.73
CA SER A 117 0.90 -10.66 -5.79
C SER A 117 0.51 -11.07 -7.21
N LEU A 118 -0.28 -10.24 -7.89
CA LEU A 118 -0.73 -10.47 -9.26
C LEU A 118 0.42 -10.41 -10.27
N GLU A 119 1.40 -9.51 -10.07
CA GLU A 119 2.63 -9.49 -10.85
C GLU A 119 3.42 -10.80 -10.66
N ALA A 120 3.59 -11.25 -9.42
CA ALA A 120 4.32 -12.47 -9.09
C ALA A 120 3.62 -13.72 -9.64
N GLU A 121 2.29 -13.79 -9.52
CA GLU A 121 1.49 -14.90 -10.05
C GLU A 121 1.61 -14.98 -11.57
N LEU A 122 1.57 -13.83 -12.27
CA LEU A 122 1.75 -13.78 -13.73
C LEU A 122 3.16 -14.16 -14.18
N LEU A 123 4.20 -13.90 -13.38
CA LEU A 123 5.56 -14.37 -13.67
C LEU A 123 5.67 -15.90 -13.65
N LEU A 124 4.92 -16.55 -12.77
CA LEU A 124 4.95 -17.99 -12.56
C LEU A 124 3.85 -18.74 -13.35
N TRP A 125 2.97 -18.00 -14.02
CA TRP A 125 1.82 -18.57 -14.71
C TRP A 125 2.23 -19.35 -15.96
N GLN A 126 1.86 -20.64 -16.01
CA GLN A 126 2.14 -21.56 -17.13
C GLN A 126 0.90 -22.36 -17.60
N GLY A 127 -0.28 -22.10 -17.02
CA GLY A 127 -1.49 -22.92 -17.24
C GLY A 127 -2.51 -22.28 -18.19
N PRO A 128 -3.63 -22.96 -18.52
CA PRO A 128 -4.76 -22.36 -19.24
C PRO A 128 -5.76 -21.63 -18.32
N GLU A 129 -5.65 -21.86 -17.01
CA GLU A 129 -6.53 -21.34 -15.94
C GLU A 129 -6.29 -19.84 -15.69
N THR A 130 -7.33 -19.09 -15.30
CA THR A 130 -7.19 -17.69 -14.92
C THR A 130 -6.47 -17.56 -13.55
N PRO A 131 -5.45 -16.69 -13.42
CA PRO A 131 -4.79 -16.43 -12.13
C PRO A 131 -5.78 -15.97 -11.06
N LYS A 132 -5.62 -16.47 -9.83
CA LYS A 132 -6.55 -16.20 -8.72
C LYS A 132 -6.58 -14.73 -8.34
N GLY A 133 -5.45 -14.02 -8.44
CA GLY A 133 -5.37 -12.59 -8.13
C GLY A 133 -6.33 -11.73 -8.95
N PHE A 134 -6.77 -12.17 -10.14
CA PHE A 134 -7.77 -11.43 -10.91
C PHE A 134 -9.18 -11.51 -10.35
N ALA A 135 -9.56 -12.61 -9.68
CA ALA A 135 -10.84 -12.70 -9.00
C ALA A 135 -10.90 -11.76 -7.78
N GLU A 136 -9.78 -11.66 -7.06
CA GLU A 136 -9.63 -10.76 -5.90
C GLU A 136 -9.59 -9.28 -6.33
N LEU A 137 -9.00 -8.97 -7.49
CA LEU A 137 -8.98 -7.61 -8.06
C LEU A 137 -10.39 -7.04 -8.29
N GLU A 138 -11.34 -7.87 -8.72
CA GLU A 138 -12.73 -7.44 -8.96
C GLU A 138 -13.43 -7.10 -7.64
N ALA A 139 -13.25 -7.93 -6.61
CA ALA A 139 -13.77 -7.68 -5.27
C ALA A 139 -13.16 -6.41 -4.66
N LEU A 140 -11.84 -6.22 -4.72
CA LEU A 140 -11.19 -5.01 -4.19
C LEU A 140 -11.61 -3.75 -4.96
N ARG A 141 -11.83 -3.84 -6.28
CA ARG A 141 -12.38 -2.72 -7.07
C ARG A 141 -13.76 -2.31 -6.61
N SER A 142 -14.63 -3.26 -6.28
CA SER A 142 -15.95 -2.93 -5.71
C SER A 142 -15.82 -2.21 -4.36
N SER A 143 -14.97 -2.70 -3.47
CA SER A 143 -14.74 -2.09 -2.15
C SER A 143 -14.11 -0.70 -2.25
N LEU A 144 -13.14 -0.52 -3.15
CA LEU A 144 -12.49 0.77 -3.37
C LEU A 144 -13.45 1.78 -3.99
N ARG A 145 -14.30 1.35 -4.92
CA ARG A 145 -15.36 2.18 -5.48
C ARG A 145 -16.38 2.58 -4.42
N GLU A 146 -16.81 1.66 -3.56
CA GLU A 146 -17.72 1.97 -2.46
C GLU A 146 -17.13 3.01 -1.51
N LEU A 147 -15.86 2.85 -1.12
CA LEU A 147 -15.15 3.79 -0.25
C LEU A 147 -14.99 5.19 -0.88
N LEU A 148 -14.71 5.26 -2.18
CA LEU A 148 -14.62 6.52 -2.91
C LEU A 148 -15.99 7.16 -3.20
N SER A 149 -17.04 6.33 -3.32
CA SER A 149 -18.40 6.80 -3.62
C SER A 149 -19.14 7.26 -2.37
N ARG A 150 -18.73 6.81 -1.18
CA ARG A 150 -19.29 7.25 0.08
C ARG A 150 -18.77 8.67 0.35
N PRO A 151 -19.64 9.71 0.30
CA PRO A 151 -19.24 11.01 0.76
C PRO A 151 -18.84 10.89 2.24
N ALA A 152 -18.00 11.80 2.72
CA ALA A 152 -17.91 12.01 4.15
C ALA A 152 -19.29 12.48 4.62
N ASP A 153 -20.17 11.54 4.96
CA ASP A 153 -21.51 11.83 5.41
C ASP A 153 -21.40 12.57 6.76
N GLY A 154 -21.75 13.87 6.72
CA GLY A 154 -22.36 14.67 7.79
C GLY A 154 -21.69 14.71 9.16
#